data_AF-A0A699S851-F1
#
_entry.id   AF-A0A699S851-F1
#
_cell.length_a   1.000
_cell.length_b   1.000
_cell.length_c   1.000
_cell.angle_alpha   90.00
_cell.angle_beta   90.00
_cell.angle_gamma   90.00
#
_symmetry.space_group_name_H-M   'P 1'
#
loop_
_entity.id
_entity.type
_entity.pdbx_description
1 polymer ?
#
loop_
_entity_poly.entity_id
_entity_poly.type
_entity_poly.pdbx_seq_one_letter_code
_entity_poly.pdbx_strand_id
1 'polypeptide(L)'
;MDESNLVIRNKARLVAVGYCQQLSIDYDETFALVARIETIRIFLAYAAHKDFTVFQMNVKTAFLNGILKEEVYVGQPLGFISKQYPDHMYALDKALYGLKQAPRAWYDVLLKFLIDSGFQKG
;
A
#
# COMPACT_ATOMS: atom_id res chain seq x y z
N MET A 1 -13.35 -19.21 11.57
CA MET A 1 -13.99 -20.43 12.07
C MET A 1 -15.19 -20.67 11.19
N ASP A 2 -15.43 -21.91 10.80
CA ASP A 2 -16.72 -22.32 10.22
C ASP A 2 -17.70 -22.62 11.36
N GLU A 3 -18.94 -22.96 11.00
CA GLU A 3 -19.97 -23.42 11.93
C GLU A 3 -19.57 -24.70 12.70
N SER A 4 -18.54 -25.42 12.23
CA SER A 4 -17.95 -26.59 12.89
C SER A 4 -16.73 -26.28 13.78
N ASN A 5 -16.46 -25.00 14.06
CA ASN A 5 -15.37 -24.54 14.93
C ASN A 5 -13.95 -24.90 14.46
N LEU A 6 -13.76 -25.23 13.18
CA LEU A 6 -12.46 -25.53 12.60
C LEU A 6 -11.76 -24.23 12.13
N VAL A 7 -10.43 -24.19 12.32
CA VAL A 7 -9.60 -23.05 11.90
C VAL A 7 -9.37 -23.12 10.39
N ILE A 8 -10.21 -22.43 9.63
CA ILE A 8 -10.12 -22.38 8.16
C ILE A 8 -8.91 -21.57 7.66
N ARG A 9 -8.46 -20.56 8.41
CA ARG A 9 -7.36 -19.67 7.98
C ARG A 9 -6.68 -18.96 9.14
N ASN A 10 -5.35 -19.05 9.20
CA ASN A 10 -4.53 -18.23 10.08
C ASN A 10 -4.28 -16.86 9.41
N LYS A 11 -4.50 -15.77 10.15
CA LYS A 11 -4.20 -14.40 9.70
C LYS A 11 -2.97 -13.90 10.45
N ALA A 12 -1.91 -13.60 9.70
CA ALA A 12 -0.76 -12.86 10.19
C ALA A 12 -0.59 -11.59 9.32
N ARG A 13 -0.02 -10.54 9.91
CA ARG A 13 0.32 -9.30 9.20
C ARG A 13 1.76 -8.94 9.50
N LEU A 14 2.56 -8.75 8.46
CA LEU A 14 3.87 -8.15 8.55
C LEU A 14 3.72 -6.63 8.35
N VAL A 15 4.24 -5.85 9.28
CA VAL A 15 4.19 -4.39 9.27
C VAL A 15 5.60 -3.87 9.49
N ALA A 16 6.02 -2.95 8.65
CA ALA A 16 7.32 -2.29 8.79
C ALA A 16 7.28 -1.29 9.95
N VAL A 17 8.41 -1.16 10.64
CA VAL A 17 8.57 -0.22 11.75
C VAL A 17 9.02 1.14 11.19
N GLY A 18 8.10 1.84 10.53
CA GLY A 18 8.42 3.03 9.74
C GLY A 18 8.96 4.23 10.50
N TYR A 19 8.77 4.32 11.82
CA TYR A 19 9.31 5.45 12.59
C TYR A 19 10.85 5.45 12.65
N CYS A 20 11.50 4.31 12.40
CA CYS A 20 12.94 4.20 12.30
C CYS A 20 13.50 4.73 10.97
N GLN A 21 12.65 4.98 9.95
CA GLN A 21 13.09 5.44 8.65
C GLN A 21 13.51 6.92 8.66
N GLN A 22 14.63 7.21 8.01
CA GLN A 22 15.23 8.54 7.87
C GLN A 22 15.02 9.09 6.46
N LEU A 23 14.59 10.35 6.37
CA LEU A 23 14.47 11.07 5.11
C LEU A 23 15.85 11.19 4.43
N SER A 24 15.89 11.05 3.11
CA SER A 24 17.10 11.06 2.27
C SER A 24 18.05 9.87 2.46
N ILE A 25 17.70 8.91 3.33
CA ILE A 25 18.42 7.65 3.49
C ILE A 25 17.52 6.50 3.07
N ASP A 26 16.36 6.37 3.73
CA ASP A 26 15.43 5.26 3.51
C ASP A 26 14.27 5.62 2.56
N TYR A 27 14.06 6.91 2.33
CA TYR A 27 13.04 7.44 1.43
C TYR A 27 13.29 8.92 1.10
N ASP A 28 12.87 9.36 -0.08
CA ASP A 28 12.93 10.77 -0.49
C ASP A 28 11.54 11.45 -0.47
N GLU A 29 10.56 10.86 -1.15
CA GLU A 29 9.22 11.44 -1.32
C GLU A 29 8.14 10.48 -0.80
N THR A 30 7.30 10.97 0.10
CA THR A 30 6.22 10.17 0.72
C THR A 30 4.82 10.61 0.28
N PHE A 31 4.72 11.71 -0.46
CA PHE A 31 3.45 12.36 -0.73
C PHE A 31 2.64 11.58 -1.77
N ALA A 32 1.49 11.07 -1.38
CA ALA A 32 0.48 10.55 -2.29
C ALA A 32 -0.77 11.42 -2.24
N LEU A 33 -1.35 11.72 -3.41
CA LEU A 33 -2.59 12.47 -3.48
C LEU A 33 -3.73 11.63 -2.88
N VAL A 34 -4.36 12.16 -1.83
CA VAL A 34 -5.58 11.60 -1.25
C VAL A 34 -6.69 12.62 -1.48
N ALA A 35 -7.77 12.18 -2.12
CA ALA A 35 -8.93 13.02 -2.34
C ALA A 35 -9.56 13.38 -0.97
N ARG A 36 -9.80 14.67 -0.77
CA ARG A 36 -10.49 15.16 0.43
C ARG A 36 -11.97 14.77 0.38
N ILE A 37 -12.59 14.59 1.55
CA ILE A 37 -13.99 14.18 1.63
C ILE A 37 -14.93 15.23 1.02
N GLU A 38 -14.59 16.51 1.10
CA GLU A 38 -15.32 17.60 0.48
C GLU A 38 -15.31 17.48 -1.04
N THR A 39 -14.14 17.19 -1.63
CA THR A 39 -13.98 16.96 -3.07
C THR A 39 -14.80 15.75 -3.53
N ILE A 40 -14.77 14.66 -2.76
CA ILE A 40 -15.57 13.45 -3.06
C ILE A 40 -17.07 13.79 -3.02
N ARG A 41 -17.54 14.55 -2.03
CA ARG A 41 -18.94 14.97 -1.92
C ARG A 41 -19.38 15.83 -3.10
N ILE A 42 -18.56 16.81 -3.50
CA ILE A 42 -18.84 17.66 -4.66
C ILE A 42 -18.89 16.82 -5.94
N PHE A 43 -17.93 15.91 -6.13
CA PHE A 43 -17.91 15.00 -7.27
C PHE A 43 -19.19 14.15 -7.35
N LEU A 44 -19.61 13.54 -6.23
CA LEU A 44 -20.82 12.72 -6.18
C LEU A 44 -22.09 13.56 -6.42
N ALA A 45 -22.18 14.76 -5.85
CA ALA A 45 -23.31 15.66 -6.10
C ALA A 45 -23.41 16.07 -7.57
N TYR A 46 -22.27 16.35 -8.21
CA TYR A 46 -22.22 16.66 -9.63
C TYR A 46 -22.59 15.45 -10.49
N ALA A 47 -22.07 14.26 -10.17
CA ALA A 47 -22.41 13.03 -10.87
C ALA A 47 -23.92 12.73 -10.79
N ALA A 48 -24.52 12.89 -9.61
CA ALA A 48 -25.97 12.75 -9.43
C ALA A 48 -26.77 13.79 -10.23
N HIS A 49 -26.31 15.04 -10.28
CA HIS A 49 -26.97 16.09 -11.08
C HIS A 49 -26.89 15.85 -12.59
N LYS A 50 -25.84 15.16 -13.07
CA LYS A 50 -25.63 14.83 -14.49
C LYS A 50 -26.09 13.42 -14.88
N ASP A 51 -26.75 12.71 -13.97
CA ASP A 51 -27.17 11.30 -14.16
C ASP A 51 -25.99 10.38 -14.56
N PHE A 52 -24.79 10.65 -14.04
CA PHE A 52 -23.62 9.82 -14.28
C PHE A 52 -23.64 8.57 -13.41
N THR A 53 -23.30 7.44 -14.03
CA THR A 53 -23.06 6.20 -13.29
C THR A 53 -21.66 6.23 -12.67
N VAL A 54 -21.57 6.08 -11.35
CA VAL A 54 -20.31 6.04 -10.61
C VAL A 54 -19.97 4.60 -10.26
N PHE A 55 -18.74 4.19 -10.56
CA PHE A 55 -18.20 2.88 -10.17
C PHE A 55 -17.18 3.04 -9.04
N GLN A 56 -17.21 2.12 -8.08
CA GLN A 56 -16.24 2.05 -6.99
C GLN A 56 -15.43 0.75 -7.08
N MET A 57 -14.11 0.87 -6.91
CA MET A 57 -13.21 -0.28 -6.83
C MET A 57 -12.48 -0.27 -5.48
N ASN A 58 -12.41 -1.42 -4.83
CA ASN A 58 -11.58 -1.62 -3.64
C ASN A 58 -10.43 -2.56 -3.97
N VAL A 59 -9.20 -2.04 -3.97
CA VAL A 59 -8.01 -2.82 -4.28
C VAL A 59 -7.55 -3.56 -3.02
N LYS A 60 -7.59 -4.88 -3.05
CA LYS A 60 -7.04 -5.72 -1.98
C LYS A 60 -5.52 -5.55 -1.94
N THR A 61 -4.99 -5.41 -0.73
CA THR A 61 -3.54 -5.31 -0.46
C THR A 61 -2.82 -4.26 -1.31
N ALA A 62 -3.40 -3.07 -1.45
CA ALA A 62 -2.91 -1.99 -2.32
C ALA A 62 -1.40 -1.73 -2.19
N PHE A 63 -0.87 -1.64 -0.97
CA PHE A 63 0.58 -1.41 -0.77
C PHE A 63 1.46 -2.55 -1.27
N LEU A 64 1.02 -3.81 -1.16
CA LEU A 64 1.79 -4.95 -1.71
C LEU A 64 1.89 -4.93 -3.24
N ASN A 65 1.03 -4.17 -3.91
CA ASN A 65 1.15 -3.94 -5.35
C ASN A 65 2.13 -2.79 -5.67
N GLY A 66 2.40 -1.91 -4.71
CA GLY A 66 3.39 -0.84 -4.82
C GLY A 66 4.82 -1.39 -4.93
N ILE A 67 5.57 -0.86 -5.89
CA ILE A 67 6.97 -1.22 -6.11
C ILE A 67 7.83 -0.18 -5.40
N LEU A 68 8.75 -0.63 -4.54
CA LEU A 68 9.71 0.27 -3.89
C LEU A 68 10.79 0.64 -4.90
N LYS A 69 11.14 1.92 -4.94
CA LYS A 69 12.27 2.41 -5.76
C LYS A 69 13.55 2.38 -4.95
N GLU A 70 13.44 2.61 -3.66
CA GLU A 70 14.50 2.59 -2.68
C GLU A 70 14.75 1.17 -2.17
N GLU A 71 15.99 0.88 -1.79
CA GLU A 71 16.35 -0.38 -1.18
C GLU A 71 16.00 -0.33 0.32
N VAL A 72 14.99 -1.11 0.73
CA VAL A 72 14.51 -1.10 2.12
C VAL A 72 14.70 -2.48 2.74
N TYR A 73 15.29 -2.49 3.91
CA TYR A 73 15.49 -3.69 4.72
C TYR A 73 14.61 -3.66 5.97
N VAL A 74 14.10 -4.82 6.36
CA VAL A 74 13.40 -5.01 7.63
C VAL A 74 14.04 -6.12 8.45
N GLY A 75 14.12 -5.91 9.76
CA GLY A 75 14.57 -6.96 10.67
C GLY A 75 13.66 -8.18 10.62
N GLN A 76 14.21 -9.34 10.98
CA GLN A 76 13.43 -10.57 11.03
C GLN A 76 12.32 -10.44 12.10
N PRO A 77 11.07 -10.87 11.79
CA PRO A 77 9.99 -10.78 12.73
C PRO A 77 10.24 -11.69 13.94
N LEU A 78 9.84 -11.21 15.12
CA LEU A 78 9.93 -11.99 16.36
C LEU A 78 9.24 -13.35 16.17
N GLY A 79 9.93 -14.42 16.56
CA GLY A 79 9.47 -15.81 16.38
C GLY A 79 9.76 -16.43 15.00
N PHE A 80 10.31 -15.65 14.06
CA PHE A 80 10.70 -16.12 12.72
C PHE A 80 12.19 -15.87 12.42
N ILE A 81 13.00 -15.70 13.47
CA ILE A 81 14.45 -15.49 13.34
C ILE A 81 15.12 -16.81 12.90
N SER A 82 15.93 -16.75 11.85
CA SER A 82 16.70 -17.88 11.34
C SER A 82 17.79 -18.30 12.31
N LYS A 83 17.89 -19.60 12.61
CA LYS A 83 18.97 -20.15 13.44
C LYS A 83 20.34 -20.10 12.74
N GLN A 84 20.35 -20.21 11.41
CA GLN A 84 21.59 -20.19 10.61
C GLN A 84 22.08 -18.77 10.38
N TYR A 85 21.15 -17.81 10.29
CA TYR A 85 21.44 -16.42 9.99
C TYR A 85 20.67 -15.49 10.92
N PRO A 86 21.02 -15.45 12.22
CA PRO A 86 20.27 -14.68 13.21
C PRO A 86 20.31 -13.17 12.95
N ASP A 87 21.41 -12.66 12.37
CA ASP A 87 21.66 -11.23 12.18
C ASP A 87 21.26 -10.71 10.79
N HIS A 88 20.70 -11.56 9.92
CA HIS A 88 20.25 -11.11 8.60
C HIS A 88 18.99 -10.25 8.68
N MET A 89 18.79 -9.44 7.65
CA MET A 89 17.58 -8.65 7.42
C MET A 89 16.92 -9.10 6.13
N TYR A 90 15.62 -8.82 5.98
CA TYR A 90 14.89 -9.08 4.75
C TYR A 90 14.88 -7.83 3.88
N ALA A 91 15.36 -7.95 2.65
CA ALA A 91 15.15 -6.96 1.61
C ALA A 91 13.68 -6.98 1.16
N LEU A 92 13.07 -5.81 0.99
CA LEU A 92 11.69 -5.67 0.55
C LEU A 92 11.61 -5.32 -0.94
N ASP A 93 11.00 -6.20 -1.73
CA ASP A 93 10.70 -5.92 -3.14
C ASP A 93 9.42 -5.09 -3.33
N LYS A 94 8.53 -5.14 -2.34
CA LYS A 94 7.19 -4.53 -2.37
C LYS A 94 6.97 -3.64 -1.17
N ALA A 95 6.14 -2.62 -1.36
CA ALA A 95 5.80 -1.73 -0.27
C ALA A 95 4.95 -2.45 0.79
N LEU A 96 5.34 -2.27 2.05
CA LEU A 96 4.61 -2.78 3.20
C LEU A 96 3.87 -1.67 3.94
N TYR A 97 2.82 -2.05 4.67
CA TYR A 97 2.22 -1.15 5.63
C TYR A 97 3.27 -0.71 6.66
N GLY A 98 3.21 0.55 7.07
CA GLY A 98 4.17 1.14 8.00
C GLY A 98 5.34 1.83 7.32
N LEU A 99 5.68 1.52 6.06
CA LEU A 99 6.69 2.30 5.32
C LEU A 99 6.14 3.69 4.97
N LYS A 100 6.94 4.73 5.16
CA LYS A 100 6.56 6.12 4.90
C LYS A 100 6.28 6.38 3.41
N GLN A 101 7.00 5.71 2.52
CA GLN A 101 6.83 5.83 1.07
C GLN A 101 5.78 4.86 0.47
N ALA A 102 5.18 3.96 1.25
CA ALA A 102 4.22 2.97 0.72
C ALA A 102 3.04 3.59 -0.05
N PRO A 103 2.43 4.70 0.41
CA PRO A 103 1.36 5.35 -0.34
C PRO A 103 1.82 5.86 -1.71
N ARG A 104 3.04 6.41 -1.80
CA ARG A 104 3.65 6.90 -3.04
C ARG A 104 3.91 5.77 -4.02
N ALA A 105 4.54 4.70 -3.55
CA ALA A 105 4.83 3.50 -4.34
C ALA A 105 3.55 2.90 -4.95
N TRP A 106 2.45 2.86 -4.18
CA TRP A 106 1.15 2.44 -4.70
C TRP A 106 0.58 3.43 -5.73
N TYR A 107 0.62 4.73 -5.44
CA TYR A 107 0.12 5.75 -6.37
C TYR A 107 0.82 5.69 -7.73
N ASP A 108 2.14 5.52 -7.76
CA ASP A 108 2.90 5.45 -9.02
C ASP A 108 2.48 4.24 -9.88
N VAL A 109 2.25 3.08 -9.24
CA VAL A 109 1.77 1.88 -9.93
C VAL A 109 0.36 2.08 -10.48
N LEU A 110 -0.54 2.65 -9.66
CA LEU A 110 -1.91 2.93 -10.09
C LEU A 110 -1.96 3.97 -11.22
N LEU A 111 -1.18 5.04 -11.11
CA LEU A 111 -1.11 6.09 -12.12
C LEU A 111 -0.62 5.51 -13.44
N LYS A 112 0.45 4.70 -13.42
CA LYS A 112 0.96 4.04 -14.61
C LYS A 112 -0.11 3.13 -15.24
N PHE A 113 -0.77 2.30 -14.44
CA PHE A 113 -1.84 1.42 -14.92
C PHE A 113 -2.98 2.21 -15.60
N LEU A 114 -3.39 3.34 -15.03
CA LEU A 114 -4.43 4.20 -15.60
C LEU A 114 -3.97 4.83 -16.91
N ILE A 115 -2.73 5.33 -17.00
CA ILE A 115 -2.16 5.88 -18.24
C ILE A 115 -2.10 4.81 -19.33
N ASP A 116 -1.60 3.62 -18.99
CA ASP A 116 -1.53 2.48 -19.91
C ASP A 116 -2.93 2.02 -20.36
N SER A 117 -3.96 2.29 -19.55
CA SER A 117 -5.37 2.04 -19.86
C SER A 117 -6.05 3.19 -20.64
N GLY A 118 -5.30 4.22 -21.05
CA GLY A 118 -5.78 5.34 -21.87
C GLY A 118 -6.33 6.53 -21.09
N PHE A 119 -6.22 6.56 -19.77
CA PHE A 119 -6.60 7.73 -18.97
C PHE A 119 -5.54 8.81 -19.02
N GLN A 120 -5.96 10.07 -18.96
CA GLN A 120 -5.06 11.21 -18.90
C GLN A 120 -5.04 11.79 -17.50
N LYS A 121 -3.84 12.19 -17.06
CA LYS A 121 -3.69 12.95 -15.82
C LYS A 121 -4.17 14.37 -16.08
N GLY A 122 -5.22 14.77 -15.36
CA GLY A 122 -5.72 16.15 -15.34
C GLY A 122 -4.81 17.09 -14.56
#